data_AF-A0AAD2V393-F1
#
_entry.id   AF-A0AAD2V393-F1
#
_cell.length_a   1.000
_cell.length_b   1.000
_cell.length_c   1.000
_cell.angle_alpha   90.00
_cell.angle_beta   90.00
_cell.angle_gamma   90.00
#
_symmetry.space_group_name_H-M   'P 1'
#
loop_
_entity.id
_entity.type
_entity.pdbx_description
1 polymer ?
#
loop_
_entity_poly.entity_id
_entity_poly.type
_entity_poly.pdbx_seq_one_letter_code
_entity_poly.pdbx_strand_id
1 'polypeptide(L)' 'MKLSIELSSSGIELENFKYSVVQGEKTLVEDSLSGRLSSSFVRTFEVEAGKGPVSVVIQDSNIQGLNVIASLS' A
#
# COMPACT_ATOMS: atom_id res chain seq x y z
N MET A 1 -16.59 1.98 0.28
CA MET A 1 -15.67 2.79 1.11
C MET A 1 -14.42 3.05 0.29
N LYS A 2 -13.75 4.19 0.45
CA LYS A 2 -12.60 4.54 -0.39
C LYS A 2 -11.32 4.23 0.38
N LEU A 3 -10.51 3.31 -0.15
CA LEU A 3 -9.19 2.98 0.38
C LEU A 3 -8.12 3.72 -0.41
N SER A 4 -7.37 4.59 0.24
CA SER A 4 -6.21 5.26 -0.36
C SER A 4 -4.92 4.66 0.18
N ILE A 5 -3.96 4.44 -0.72
CA ILE A 5 -2.65 3.87 -0.41
C ILE A 5 -1.61 4.83 -0.94
N GLU A 6 -0.84 5.42 -0.03
CA GLU A 6 0.26 6.32 -0.34
C GLU A 6 1.58 5.57 -0.17
N LEU A 7 2.38 5.56 -1.23
CA LEU A 7 3.76 5.09 -1.24
C LEU A 7 4.66 6.31 -1.42
N SER A 8 5.67 6.47 -0.57
CA SER A 8 6.60 7.60 -0.66
C SER A 8 8.03 7.17 -0.40
N SER A 9 8.96 7.80 -1.12
CA SER A 9 10.40 7.57 -1.01
C SER A 9 11.17 8.74 -1.62
N SER A 10 12.47 8.80 -1.31
CA SER A 10 13.42 9.82 -1.80
C SER A 10 14.21 9.38 -3.04
N GLY A 11 13.78 8.32 -3.74
CA GLY A 11 14.38 7.90 -5.02
C GLY A 11 14.72 6.41 -5.15
N ILE A 12 14.02 5.51 -4.45
CA ILE A 12 14.23 4.06 -4.59
C ILE A 12 13.69 3.53 -5.92
N GLU A 13 14.32 2.47 -6.43
CA GLU A 13 13.78 1.67 -7.53
C GLU A 13 12.98 0.51 -6.94
N LEU A 14 11.73 0.34 -7.37
CA LEU A 14 10.90 -0.79 -7.00
C LEU A 14 10.84 -1.77 -8.17
N GLU A 15 11.21 -3.02 -7.92
CA GLU A 15 11.02 -4.10 -8.89
C GLU A 15 9.95 -5.04 -8.37
N ASN A 16 8.75 -4.97 -8.98
CA ASN A 16 7.61 -5.83 -8.63
C ASN A 16 7.29 -5.83 -7.12
N PHE A 17 7.31 -4.65 -6.50
CA PHE A 17 6.97 -4.50 -5.09
C PHE A 17 5.52 -4.90 -4.84
N LYS A 18 5.31 -5.98 -4.10
CA LYS A 18 3.98 -6.51 -3.78
C LYS A 18 3.54 -6.13 -2.39
N TYR A 19 2.29 -5.70 -2.30
CA TYR A 19 1.66 -5.36 -1.05
C TYR A 19 0.18 -5.76 -1.06
N SER A 20 -0.36 -5.99 0.12
CA SER A 20 -1.80 -6.13 0.32
C SER A 20 -2.27 -5.24 1.46
N VAL A 21 -3.55 -4.88 1.42
CA VAL A 21 -4.21 -4.19 2.52
C VAL A 21 -5.25 -5.11 3.12
N VAL A 22 -5.16 -5.32 4.43
CA VAL A 22 -6.05 -6.21 5.17
C VAL A 22 -6.82 -5.45 6.24
N GLN A 23 -8.00 -5.94 6.58
CA GLN A 23 -8.79 -5.52 7.73
C GLN A 23 -9.18 -6.76 8.55
N GLY A 24 -8.48 -6.99 9.66
CA GLY A 24 -8.52 -8.27 10.35
C GLY A 24 -7.99 -9.38 9.43
N GLU A 25 -8.80 -10.42 9.20
CA GLU A 25 -8.45 -11.55 8.32
C GLU A 25 -8.87 -11.32 6.86
N LYS A 26 -9.61 -10.25 6.56
CA LYS A 26 -10.09 -9.96 5.19
C LYS A 26 -9.05 -9.16 4.41
N THR A 27 -8.64 -9.68 3.25
CA THR A 27 -7.90 -8.90 2.26
C THR A 27 -8.85 -7.97 1.51
N LEU A 28 -8.55 -6.67 1.51
CA LEU A 28 -9.30 -5.66 0.79
C LEU A 28 -8.74 -5.43 -0.62
N VAL A 29 -7.41 -5.40 -0.74
CA VAL A 29 -6.68 -5.18 -2.00
C VAL A 29 -5.38 -5.99 -1.98
N GLU A 30 -5.02 -6.53 -3.14
CA GLU A 30 -3.67 -6.99 -3.47
C GLU A 30 -3.22 -6.24 -4.71
N ASP A 31 -2.01 -5.67 -4.67
CA ASP A 31 -1.49 -4.89 -5.78
C ASP A 31 0.05 -4.94 -5.84
N SER A 32 0.60 -4.43 -6.93
CA SER A 32 2.02 -4.31 -7.14
C SER A 32 2.42 -2.96 -7.74
N LEU A 33 3.69 -2.61 -7.53
CA LEU A 33 4.28 -1.40 -8.12
C LEU A 33 5.70 -1.69 -8.60
N SER A 34 5.99 -1.22 -9.80
CA SER A 34 7.35 -1.21 -10.36
C SER A 34 7.70 0.19 -10.84
N GLY A 35 8.99 0.51 -10.80
CA GLY A 35 9.57 1.76 -11.27
C GLY A 35 10.19 2.60 -10.16
N ARG A 36 10.73 3.75 -10.57
CA ARG A 36 11.41 4.67 -9.67
C ARG A 36 10.44 5.56 -8.91
N LEU A 37 10.56 5.55 -7.58
CA LEU A 37 9.74 6.36 -6.69
C LEU A 37 10.56 7.51 -6.10
N SER A 38 10.48 8.69 -6.72
CA SER A 38 11.20 9.91 -6.29
C SER A 38 10.37 10.87 -5.45
N SER A 39 9.10 10.56 -5.20
CA SER A 39 8.14 11.37 -4.44
C SER A 39 7.04 10.48 -3.87
N SER A 40 5.94 11.07 -3.38
CA SER A 40 4.71 10.36 -3.06
C SER A 40 3.94 9.94 -4.31
N PHE A 41 3.34 8.75 -4.26
CA PHE A 41 2.42 8.21 -5.23
C PHE A 41 1.21 7.65 -4.49
N VAL A 42 0.00 8.01 -4.93
CA VAL A 42 -1.25 7.59 -4.28
C VAL A 42 -2.08 6.77 -5.25
N ARG A 43 -2.51 5.58 -4.82
CA ARG A 43 -3.58 4.82 -5.47
C ARG A 43 -4.83 4.85 -4.62
N THR A 44 -5.97 4.66 -5.27
CA THR A 44 -7.25 4.56 -4.59
C THR A 44 -8.10 3.45 -5.15
N PHE A 45 -8.79 2.75 -4.27
CA PHE A 45 -9.67 1.62 -4.57
C PHE A 45 -11.04 1.82 -3.90
N GLU A 46 -12.09 1.36 -4.57
CA GLU A 46 -13.37 1.14 -3.92
C GLU A 46 -13.39 -0.24 -3.29
N VAL A 47 -13.63 -0.30 -1.98
CA VAL A 47 -13.62 -1.55 -1.21
C VAL A 47 -14.83 -1.64 -0.30
N GLU A 48 -15.22 -2.88 -0.01
CA GLU A 48 -16.16 -3.20 1.05
C GLU A 48 -15.39 -3.46 2.35
N ALA A 49 -15.31 -2.44 3.21
CA ALA A 49 -14.63 -2.48 4.49
C ALA A 49 -15.62 -2.21 5.64
N GLY A 50 -15.37 -2.83 6.79
CA GLY A 50 -16.04 -2.56 8.05
C GLY A 50 -15.42 -1.39 8.82
N LYS A 51 -15.75 -1.28 10.11
CA LYS A 51 -15.29 -0.18 10.99
C LYS A 51 -13.93 -0.41 11.68
N GLY A 52 -13.16 -1.42 11.26
CA GLY A 52 -11.89 -1.80 11.88
C GLY A 52 -10.67 -1.11 11.27
N PRO A 53 -9.51 -1.17 11.95
CA PRO A 53 -8.26 -0.66 11.40
C PRO A 53 -7.83 -1.46 10.17
N VAL A 54 -7.15 -0.79 9.24
CA VAL A 54 -6.48 -1.43 8.10
C VAL A 54 -5.00 -1.57 8.36
N SER A 55 -4.38 -2.59 7.78
CA SER A 55 -2.93 -2.81 7.85
C SER A 55 -2.39 -3.12 6.46
N VAL A 56 -1.19 -2.63 6.18
CA VAL A 56 -0.47 -2.96 4.95
C VAL A 56 0.44 -4.14 5.25
N VAL A 57 0.34 -5.19 4.45
CA VAL A 57 1.24 -6.33 4.48
C VAL A 57 2.16 -6.23 3.28
N ILE A 58 3.45 -6.14 3.55
CA ILE A 58 4.49 -6.09 2.52
C ILE A 58 5.10 -7.48 2.41
N GLN A 59 5.13 -8.05 1.21
CA GLN A 59 5.72 -9.37 0.99
C GLN A 59 7.26 -9.30 0.95
N ASP A 60 7.82 -8.20 0.46
CA ASP A 60 9.27 -7.93 0.44
C ASP A 60 9.71 -7.07 1.63
N SER A 61 10.10 -7.72 2.71
CA SER A 61 10.38 -7.06 4.00
C SER A 61 11.64 -6.20 4.06
N ASN A 62 12.37 -6.02 2.96
CA ASN A 62 13.72 -5.46 2.98
C ASN A 62 13.93 -4.15 2.21
N ILE A 63 12.85 -3.43 1.86
CA ILE A 63 12.95 -2.15 1.13
C ILE A 63 13.10 -1.00 2.13
N GLN A 64 14.36 -0.59 2.37
CA GLN A 64 14.65 0.55 3.22
C GLN A 64 14.29 1.88 2.54
N GLY A 65 13.74 2.82 3.31
CA GLY A 65 13.40 4.15 2.82
C GLY A 65 12.10 4.22 1.99
N LEU A 66 11.32 3.14 1.95
CA LEU A 66 9.93 3.16 1.48
C LEU A 66 8.99 3.35 2.66
N ASN A 67 8.13 4.36 2.58
CA ASN A 67 7.03 4.56 3.50
C ASN A 67 5.71 4.22 2.80
N VAL A 68 4.85 3.45 3.47
CA VAL A 68 3.55 3.01 2.94
C VAL A 68 2.46 3.26 3.97
N ILE A 69 1.42 3.99 3.56
CA ILE A 69 0.29 4.34 4.43
C ILE A 69 -1.01 3.95 3.72
N ALA A 70 -1.90 3.26 4.43
CA ALA A 70 -3.25 2.96 3.98
C ALA A 70 -4.28 3.70 4.84
N SER A 71 -5.27 4.33 4.21
CA SER A 71 -6.35 5.04 4.90
C SER A 71 -7.71 4.76 4.27
N LEU A 72 -8.73 4.58 5.11
CA LEU A 72 -10.12 4.47 4.70
C LEU A 72 -10.84 5.81 4.87
N SER A 73 -11.65 6.19 3.88
CA SER A 73 -12.55 7.37 3.90
C SER A 73 -13.94 7.03 3.35
#